data_AF-F7S0H7-F1
#
_entry.id   AF-F7S0H7-F1
#
_cell.length_a   1.000
_cell.length_b   1.000
_cell.length_c   1.000
_cell.angle_alpha   90.00
_cell.angle_beta   90.00
_cell.angle_gamma   90.00
#
_symmetry.space_group_name_H-M   'P 1'
#
loop_
_entity.id
_entity.type
_entity.pdbx_description
1 polymer ?
#
loop_
_entity_poly.entity_id
_entity_poly.type
_entity_poly.pdbx_seq_one_letter_code
_entity_poly.pdbx_strand_id
1 'polypeptide(L)'
;MISSMICYTKEMSDAEREILHKYWEFDKSAFPSFKLGTSRLNESKSKGARDYSHFVKQPNFMYYHKNFFCPTCYKAVAITNRTEFIMRLQGNRPQSCESCSKSRWEKAIQTSIASARDVIDRYIEGIFSETDYLDSLSYIQALCLVILASRLEERSTFIADYPHGISITGTEAVDIRIVESLLKINALVYFETPRDVMTARVCLSMNRDHAASDVERDLLRRTAELPQGLYLNPFIGNKRLKASALTNLFHNKLISTQATVEDIKDISRAIQNVQFLKLYQSLKSIRASFQIQISDTPALRALLDHLAKKYPPDKAYFTFAAKAKDVVVYIHTGNANRFAKMNFFTKAVSDYIAYIENLKLPLKLTKIFPETEIQDFEALFSHLYLDDHYNFSRLSTEEIVARWLNSDGVFDD
;
A
#
# COMPACT_ATOMS: atom_id res chain seq x y z
N MET A 1 -60.82 -21.15 -27.94
CA MET A 1 -61.44 -20.25 -26.93
C MET A 1 -60.34 -19.48 -26.25
N ILE A 2 -60.39 -18.15 -26.34
CA ILE A 2 -59.49 -17.25 -25.62
C ILE A 2 -59.97 -17.24 -24.16
N SER A 3 -59.19 -17.79 -23.24
CA SER A 3 -59.55 -17.83 -21.82
C SER A 3 -58.83 -16.70 -21.08
N SER A 4 -59.59 -15.70 -20.63
CA SER A 4 -59.14 -14.66 -19.71
C SER A 4 -59.78 -14.87 -18.35
N MET A 5 -59.07 -14.50 -17.29
CA MET A 5 -59.52 -14.63 -15.91
C MET A 5 -59.30 -13.31 -15.17
N ILE A 6 -60.31 -12.87 -14.44
CA ILE A 6 -60.19 -11.73 -13.51
C ILE A 6 -59.96 -12.30 -12.11
N CYS A 7 -58.84 -11.94 -11.51
CA CYS A 7 -58.45 -12.33 -10.16
C CYS A 7 -58.77 -11.18 -9.20
N TYR A 8 -59.51 -11.46 -8.13
CA TYR A 8 -59.82 -10.46 -7.10
C TYR A 8 -58.78 -10.54 -6.00
N THR A 9 -57.91 -9.52 -5.92
CA THR A 9 -56.79 -9.49 -4.95
C THR A 9 -57.19 -9.04 -3.54
N LYS A 10 -58.42 -8.52 -3.38
CA LYS A 10 -59.04 -8.09 -2.11
C LYS A 10 -60.54 -8.40 -2.13
N GLU A 11 -61.19 -8.36 -0.98
CA GLU A 11 -62.66 -8.39 -0.92
C GLU A 11 -63.23 -7.19 -1.68
N MET A 12 -63.94 -7.48 -2.77
CA MET A 12 -64.62 -6.49 -3.63
C MET A 12 -66.11 -6.76 -3.60
N SER A 13 -66.90 -5.69 -3.55
CA SER A 13 -68.35 -5.73 -3.70
C SER A 13 -68.77 -6.19 -5.10
N ASP A 14 -69.97 -6.76 -5.23
CA ASP A 14 -70.44 -7.27 -6.52
C ASP A 14 -70.52 -6.19 -7.61
N ALA A 15 -70.87 -4.96 -7.23
CA ALA A 15 -70.84 -3.80 -8.12
C ALA A 15 -69.42 -3.50 -8.65
N GLU A 16 -68.40 -3.55 -7.80
CA GLU A 16 -67.01 -3.34 -8.22
C GLU A 16 -66.51 -4.47 -9.13
N ARG A 17 -66.93 -5.72 -8.87
CA ARG A 17 -66.63 -6.87 -9.73
C ARG A 17 -67.24 -6.69 -11.11
N GLU A 18 -68.50 -6.26 -11.20
CA GLU A 18 -69.20 -6.03 -12.47
C GLU A 18 -68.51 -4.94 -13.30
N ILE A 19 -68.12 -3.83 -12.67
CA ILE A 19 -67.38 -2.76 -13.35
C ILE A 19 -66.01 -3.24 -13.84
N LEU A 20 -65.31 -4.07 -13.06
CA LEU A 20 -64.02 -4.63 -13.46
C LEU A 20 -64.16 -5.58 -14.66
N HIS A 21 -65.23 -6.39 -14.71
CA HIS A 21 -65.58 -7.21 -15.88
C HIS A 21 -65.85 -6.35 -17.12
N LYS A 22 -66.66 -5.29 -16.99
CA LYS A 22 -66.90 -4.34 -18.09
C LYS A 22 -65.62 -3.63 -18.54
N TYR A 23 -64.66 -3.41 -17.63
CA TYR A 23 -63.35 -2.87 -17.96
C TYR A 23 -62.39 -3.89 -18.60
N TRP A 24 -62.59 -5.19 -18.50
CA TRP A 24 -61.73 -6.15 -19.24
C TRP A 24 -62.44 -6.79 -20.43
N GLU A 25 -63.68 -6.36 -20.72
CA GLU A 25 -64.45 -6.82 -21.87
C GLU A 25 -63.82 -6.34 -23.19
N PHE A 26 -63.41 -7.31 -24.02
CA PHE A 26 -62.91 -7.07 -25.37
C PHE A 26 -64.03 -6.64 -26.32
N ASP A 27 -63.69 -5.77 -27.26
CA ASP A 27 -64.55 -5.51 -28.40
C ASP A 27 -64.50 -6.71 -29.36
N LYS A 28 -65.66 -7.14 -29.84
CA LYS A 28 -65.77 -8.28 -30.77
C LYS A 28 -65.30 -7.91 -32.18
N SER A 29 -65.23 -6.62 -32.51
CA SER A 29 -64.89 -6.12 -33.84
C SER A 29 -63.39 -5.99 -34.10
N ALA A 30 -62.56 -5.84 -33.04
CA ALA A 30 -61.12 -5.72 -33.17
C ALA A 30 -60.40 -6.24 -31.91
N PHE A 31 -59.39 -7.08 -32.07
CA PHE A 31 -58.56 -7.56 -30.96
C PHE A 31 -57.12 -7.07 -31.15
N PRO A 32 -56.44 -6.49 -30.14
CA PRO A 32 -56.88 -6.26 -28.76
C PRO A 32 -57.50 -4.85 -28.54
N SER A 33 -58.78 -4.64 -28.88
CA SER A 33 -59.50 -3.44 -28.43
C SER A 33 -60.54 -3.77 -27.35
N PHE A 34 -60.94 -2.75 -26.60
CA PHE A 34 -61.79 -2.89 -25.43
C PHE A 34 -63.07 -2.07 -25.61
N LYS A 35 -64.19 -2.64 -25.16
CA LYS A 35 -65.53 -2.09 -25.43
C LYS A 35 -65.80 -0.73 -24.79
N LEU A 36 -65.27 -0.50 -23.58
CA LEU A 36 -65.53 0.72 -22.79
C LEU A 36 -64.23 1.29 -22.22
N GLY A 37 -64.01 2.60 -22.29
CA GLY A 37 -62.93 3.29 -21.58
C GLY A 37 -63.30 3.62 -20.13
N THR A 38 -62.31 3.98 -19.30
CA THR A 38 -62.55 4.43 -17.91
C THR A 38 -63.46 5.65 -17.83
N SER A 39 -63.35 6.60 -18.79
CA SER A 39 -64.21 7.79 -18.85
C SER A 39 -65.69 7.44 -18.97
N ARG A 40 -66.04 6.52 -19.88
CA ARG A 40 -67.43 6.04 -20.06
C ARG A 40 -67.94 5.23 -18.88
N LEU A 41 -67.07 4.47 -18.20
CA LEU A 41 -67.45 3.75 -16.98
C LEU A 41 -67.78 4.74 -15.84
N ASN A 42 -67.02 5.84 -15.73
CA ASN A 42 -67.25 6.87 -14.72
C ASN A 42 -68.52 7.71 -14.96
N GLU A 43 -69.01 7.81 -16.20
CA GLU A 43 -70.30 8.46 -16.51
C GLU A 43 -71.49 7.70 -15.91
N SER A 44 -71.37 6.39 -15.72
CA SER A 44 -72.42 5.52 -15.16
C SER A 44 -72.48 5.50 -13.63
N LYS A 45 -71.72 6.39 -12.97
CA LYS A 45 -71.49 6.38 -11.54
C LYS A 45 -72.44 7.30 -10.78
N SER A 46 -72.88 6.87 -9.60
CA SER A 46 -73.69 7.68 -8.68
C SER A 46 -72.95 8.94 -8.21
N LYS A 47 -73.65 10.08 -8.11
CA LYS A 47 -73.11 11.34 -7.56
C LYS A 47 -72.50 11.09 -6.18
N GLY A 48 -71.21 11.40 -6.01
CA GLY A 48 -70.48 11.30 -4.74
C GLY A 48 -69.65 10.02 -4.52
N ALA A 49 -69.75 9.00 -5.39
CA ALA A 49 -68.89 7.81 -5.28
C ALA A 49 -67.42 8.11 -5.62
N ARG A 50 -66.49 7.16 -5.39
CA ARG A 50 -65.07 7.26 -5.82
C ARG A 50 -64.89 6.87 -7.28
N ASP A 51 -63.95 7.50 -7.99
CA ASP A 51 -63.65 7.23 -9.40
C ASP A 51 -63.21 5.77 -9.58
N TYR A 52 -63.77 5.07 -10.58
CA TYR A 52 -63.49 3.67 -10.83
C TYR A 52 -62.04 3.42 -11.29
N SER A 53 -61.32 4.46 -11.74
CA SER A 53 -59.91 4.41 -12.10
C SER A 53 -58.98 3.95 -10.96
N HIS A 54 -59.39 4.08 -9.70
CA HIS A 54 -58.56 3.69 -8.55
C HIS A 54 -58.42 2.16 -8.40
N PHE A 55 -59.50 1.39 -8.55
CA PHE A 55 -59.44 -0.08 -8.38
C PHE A 55 -59.15 -0.81 -9.69
N VAL A 56 -59.39 -0.17 -10.83
CA VAL A 56 -59.09 -0.73 -12.15
C VAL A 56 -57.58 -0.84 -12.42
N LYS A 57 -56.74 -0.07 -11.72
CA LYS A 57 -55.26 -0.10 -11.81
C LYS A 57 -54.60 -1.21 -10.98
N GLN A 58 -55.40 -2.07 -10.33
CA GLN A 58 -54.88 -3.19 -9.56
C GLN A 58 -54.57 -4.40 -10.46
N PRO A 59 -53.59 -5.25 -10.08
CA PRO A 59 -53.18 -6.43 -10.85
C PRO A 59 -54.24 -7.53 -10.76
N ASN A 60 -55.35 -7.36 -11.46
CA ASN A 60 -56.54 -8.19 -11.33
C ASN A 60 -56.87 -8.96 -12.62
N PHE A 61 -56.04 -8.86 -13.67
CA PHE A 61 -56.32 -9.50 -14.95
C PHE A 61 -55.20 -10.45 -15.36
N MET A 62 -55.61 -11.66 -15.73
CA MET A 62 -54.77 -12.71 -16.29
C MET A 62 -55.32 -13.14 -17.64
N TYR A 63 -54.41 -13.35 -18.58
CA TYR A 63 -54.74 -13.79 -19.93
C TYR A 63 -53.91 -15.02 -20.29
N TYR A 64 -54.56 -16.07 -20.77
CA TYR A 64 -53.87 -17.32 -21.06
C TYR A 64 -53.11 -17.25 -22.40
N HIS A 65 -51.92 -16.65 -22.36
CA HIS A 65 -50.97 -16.59 -23.47
C HIS A 65 -49.54 -16.58 -22.93
N LYS A 66 -48.60 -17.17 -23.68
CA LYS A 66 -47.20 -17.35 -23.26
C LYS A 66 -46.52 -16.08 -22.71
N ASN A 67 -46.90 -14.90 -23.23
CA ASN A 67 -46.34 -13.61 -22.82
C ASN A 67 -46.78 -13.14 -21.42
N PHE A 68 -47.75 -13.81 -20.80
CA PHE A 68 -48.25 -13.51 -19.45
C PHE A 68 -47.82 -14.54 -18.40
N PHE A 69 -46.95 -15.48 -18.77
CA PHE A 69 -46.31 -16.40 -17.84
C PHE A 69 -44.83 -16.09 -17.76
N CYS A 70 -44.28 -16.12 -16.55
CA CYS A 70 -42.85 -15.97 -16.37
C CYS A 70 -42.13 -17.14 -17.07
N PRO A 71 -41.17 -16.89 -17.97
CA PRO A 71 -40.49 -17.96 -18.69
C PRO A 71 -39.57 -18.81 -17.80
N THR A 72 -39.28 -18.36 -16.56
CA THR A 72 -38.40 -19.05 -15.62
C THR A 72 -39.16 -19.92 -14.62
N CYS A 73 -40.22 -19.41 -13.98
CA CYS A 73 -40.97 -20.14 -12.97
C CYS A 73 -42.39 -20.54 -13.39
N TYR A 74 -42.79 -20.19 -14.62
CA TYR A 74 -44.12 -20.44 -15.19
C TYR A 74 -45.30 -19.90 -14.38
N LYS A 75 -45.05 -19.04 -13.37
CA LYS A 75 -46.11 -18.34 -12.64
C LYS A 75 -46.74 -17.28 -13.54
N ALA A 76 -48.06 -17.16 -13.44
CA ALA A 76 -48.80 -16.10 -14.11
C ALA A 76 -48.35 -14.72 -13.60
N VAL A 77 -48.14 -13.79 -14.52
CA VAL A 77 -47.79 -12.41 -14.24
C VAL A 77 -49.04 -11.58 -14.48
N ALA A 78 -49.68 -11.16 -13.39
CA ALA A 78 -50.85 -10.30 -13.45
C ALA A 78 -50.51 -8.96 -14.13
N ILE A 79 -51.50 -8.37 -14.77
CA ILE A 79 -51.37 -7.13 -15.52
C ILE A 79 -52.11 -6.03 -14.79
N THR A 80 -51.49 -4.86 -14.68
CA THR A 80 -52.03 -3.73 -13.92
C THR A 80 -52.93 -2.82 -14.75
N ASN A 81 -52.78 -2.82 -16.08
CA ASN A 81 -53.54 -1.94 -16.97
C ASN A 81 -53.58 -2.46 -18.43
N ARG A 82 -54.53 -1.94 -19.21
CA ARG A 82 -54.73 -2.34 -20.62
C ARG A 82 -53.56 -2.00 -21.54
N THR A 83 -52.78 -0.96 -21.24
CA THR A 83 -51.57 -0.60 -22.02
C THR A 83 -50.52 -1.70 -21.89
N GLU A 84 -50.25 -2.14 -20.65
CA GLU A 84 -49.36 -3.27 -20.36
C GLU A 84 -49.86 -4.57 -21.02
N PHE A 85 -51.17 -4.80 -21.04
CA PHE A 85 -51.78 -5.94 -21.76
C PHE A 85 -51.48 -5.89 -23.26
N ILE A 86 -51.78 -4.77 -23.92
CA ILE A 86 -51.55 -4.60 -25.37
C ILE A 86 -50.05 -4.73 -25.68
N MET A 87 -49.19 -4.08 -24.90
CA MET A 87 -47.73 -4.16 -25.07
C MET A 87 -47.20 -5.59 -24.92
N ARG A 88 -47.68 -6.35 -23.94
CA ARG A 88 -47.26 -7.76 -23.77
C ARG A 88 -47.82 -8.65 -24.85
N LEU A 89 -48.99 -8.38 -25.38
CA LEU A 89 -49.58 -9.14 -26.47
C LEU A 89 -48.86 -8.88 -27.80
N GLN A 90 -48.50 -7.63 -28.07
CA GLN A 90 -47.74 -7.21 -29.27
C GLN A 90 -46.24 -7.51 -29.15
N GLY A 91 -45.72 -7.64 -27.93
CA GLY A 91 -44.32 -7.93 -27.66
C GLY A 91 -43.94 -9.36 -28.03
N ASN A 92 -42.74 -9.53 -28.58
CA ASN A 92 -42.22 -10.85 -28.99
C ASN A 92 -41.57 -11.65 -27.84
N ARG A 93 -41.50 -11.12 -26.62
CA ARG A 93 -40.79 -11.78 -25.50
C ARG A 93 -41.57 -11.77 -24.19
N PRO A 94 -41.81 -12.93 -23.56
CA PRO A 94 -42.37 -13.01 -22.21
C PRO A 94 -41.44 -12.35 -21.19
N GLN A 95 -42.01 -11.60 -20.24
CA GLN A 95 -41.26 -10.92 -19.18
C GLN A 95 -41.06 -11.84 -17.95
N SER A 96 -39.90 -11.73 -17.30
CA SER A 96 -39.67 -12.44 -16.04
C SER A 96 -40.46 -11.77 -14.91
N CYS A 97 -41.04 -12.56 -14.00
CA CYS A 97 -41.71 -12.01 -12.82
C CYS A 97 -40.69 -11.33 -11.90
N GLU A 98 -41.17 -10.42 -11.05
CA GLU A 98 -40.33 -9.64 -10.14
C GLU A 98 -39.39 -10.51 -9.29
N SER A 99 -39.89 -11.62 -8.73
CA SER A 99 -39.07 -12.53 -7.92
C SER A 99 -37.97 -13.21 -8.73
N CYS A 100 -38.25 -13.63 -9.97
CA CYS A 100 -37.24 -14.26 -10.84
C CYS A 100 -36.23 -13.22 -11.37
N SER A 101 -36.68 -12.00 -11.65
CA SER A 101 -35.81 -10.89 -12.03
C SER A 101 -34.87 -10.51 -10.88
N LYS A 102 -35.40 -10.42 -9.65
CA LYS A 102 -34.62 -10.16 -8.43
C LYS A 102 -33.60 -11.27 -8.18
N SER A 103 -34.02 -12.54 -8.20
CA SER A 103 -33.12 -13.67 -8.02
C SER A 103 -32.02 -13.74 -9.10
N ARG A 104 -32.33 -13.43 -10.36
CA ARG A 104 -31.33 -13.36 -11.43
C ARG A 104 -30.33 -12.24 -11.19
N TRP A 105 -30.80 -11.07 -10.75
CA TRP A 105 -29.95 -9.93 -10.44
C TRP A 105 -29.04 -10.21 -9.24
N GLU A 106 -29.57 -10.77 -8.15
CA GLU A 106 -28.80 -11.21 -6.99
C GLU A 106 -27.72 -12.24 -7.40
N LYS A 107 -28.08 -13.23 -8.22
CA LYS A 107 -27.12 -14.21 -8.73
C LYS A 107 -26.02 -13.55 -9.57
N ALA A 108 -26.37 -12.58 -10.43
CA ALA A 108 -25.40 -11.85 -11.24
C ALA A 108 -24.42 -11.04 -10.36
N ILE A 109 -24.91 -10.41 -9.30
CA ILE A 109 -24.07 -9.72 -8.32
C ILE A 109 -23.12 -10.70 -7.64
N GLN A 110 -23.63 -11.83 -7.14
CA GLN A 110 -22.80 -12.84 -6.48
C GLN A 110 -21.72 -13.40 -7.41
N THR A 111 -22.04 -13.66 -8.68
CA THR A 111 -21.05 -14.06 -9.69
C THR A 111 -20.01 -12.97 -9.93
N SER A 112 -20.42 -11.70 -9.98
CA SER A 112 -19.49 -10.57 -10.14
C SER A 112 -18.56 -10.40 -8.95
N ILE A 113 -19.09 -10.55 -7.72
CA ILE A 113 -18.29 -10.53 -6.49
C ILE A 113 -17.26 -11.66 -6.50
N ALA A 114 -17.69 -12.90 -6.81
CA ALA A 114 -16.81 -14.05 -6.87
C ALA A 114 -15.69 -13.87 -7.91
N SER A 115 -16.03 -13.37 -9.11
CA SER A 115 -15.02 -13.09 -10.15
C SER A 115 -14.06 -11.98 -9.76
N ALA A 116 -14.53 -10.91 -9.09
CA ALA A 116 -13.66 -9.84 -8.62
C ALA A 116 -12.71 -10.30 -7.51
N ARG A 117 -13.18 -11.17 -6.60
CA ARG A 117 -12.31 -11.81 -5.60
C ARG A 117 -11.23 -12.64 -6.25
N ASP A 118 -11.61 -13.52 -7.17
CA ASP A 118 -10.67 -14.39 -7.87
C ASP A 118 -9.57 -13.59 -8.60
N VAL A 119 -9.89 -12.44 -9.19
CA VAL A 119 -8.88 -11.54 -9.79
C VAL A 119 -7.91 -10.99 -8.74
N ILE A 120 -8.42 -10.54 -7.59
CA ILE A 120 -7.59 -9.98 -6.51
C ILE A 120 -6.74 -11.07 -5.86
N ASP A 121 -7.33 -12.21 -5.55
CA ASP A 121 -6.67 -13.34 -4.89
C ASP A 121 -5.55 -13.89 -5.79
N ARG A 122 -5.82 -14.14 -7.08
CA ARG A 122 -4.78 -14.54 -8.05
C ARG A 122 -3.66 -13.51 -8.19
N TYR A 123 -3.99 -12.22 -8.11
CA TYR A 123 -2.98 -11.17 -8.17
C TYR A 123 -2.09 -11.17 -6.93
N ILE A 124 -2.69 -11.26 -5.74
CA ILE A 124 -1.97 -11.33 -4.45
C ILE A 124 -1.10 -12.59 -4.41
N GLU A 125 -1.64 -13.75 -4.79
CA GLU A 125 -0.89 -15.02 -4.85
C GLU A 125 0.26 -14.97 -5.84
N GLY A 126 0.08 -14.31 -6.99
CA GLY A 126 1.15 -14.13 -7.98
C GLY A 126 2.29 -13.23 -7.50
N ILE A 127 2.00 -12.29 -6.59
CA ILE A 127 2.95 -11.31 -6.06
C ILE A 127 3.66 -11.84 -4.82
N PHE A 128 2.91 -12.39 -3.88
CA PHE A 128 3.41 -13.01 -2.68
C PHE A 128 3.61 -14.51 -2.95
N SER A 129 4.57 -14.81 -3.82
CA SER A 129 4.96 -16.18 -4.10
C SER A 129 5.81 -16.75 -2.96
N GLU A 130 5.74 -18.07 -2.79
CA GLU A 130 6.62 -18.79 -1.90
C GLU A 130 8.07 -18.60 -2.36
N THR A 131 8.92 -18.16 -1.44
CA THR A 131 10.33 -17.99 -1.70
C THR A 131 11.17 -18.40 -0.50
N ASP A 132 12.22 -19.18 -0.76
CA ASP A 132 13.24 -19.54 0.23
C ASP A 132 14.37 -18.51 0.21
N TYR A 133 14.01 -17.22 0.28
CA TYR A 133 15.00 -16.14 0.20
C TYR A 133 15.93 -16.08 1.40
N LEU A 134 15.60 -16.75 2.51
CA LEU A 134 16.40 -16.77 3.72
C LEU A 134 17.83 -17.26 3.49
N ASP A 135 18.01 -18.22 2.60
CA ASP A 135 19.34 -18.79 2.34
C ASP A 135 20.18 -17.92 1.42
N SER A 136 19.56 -16.99 0.69
CA SER A 136 20.24 -16.04 -0.20
C SER A 136 20.49 -14.67 0.44
N LEU A 137 20.04 -14.46 1.69
CA LEU A 137 20.26 -13.21 2.40
C LEU A 137 21.75 -12.99 2.68
N SER A 138 22.28 -11.86 2.22
CA SER A 138 23.54 -11.31 2.71
C SER A 138 23.39 -10.76 4.13
N TYR A 139 24.50 -10.52 4.80
CA TYR A 139 24.51 -10.05 6.18
C TYR A 139 23.81 -8.68 6.33
N ILE A 140 24.10 -7.76 5.40
CA ILE A 140 23.46 -6.43 5.38
C ILE A 140 21.96 -6.52 5.08
N GLN A 141 21.54 -7.44 4.20
CA GLN A 141 20.13 -7.68 3.92
C GLN A 141 19.39 -8.22 5.14
N ALA A 142 19.97 -9.21 5.84
CA ALA A 142 19.39 -9.76 7.06
C ALA A 142 19.23 -8.68 8.14
N LEU A 143 20.27 -7.86 8.35
CA LEU A 143 20.23 -6.75 9.31
C LEU A 143 19.14 -5.72 8.95
N CYS A 144 19.02 -5.36 7.67
CA CYS A 144 17.95 -4.48 7.21
C CYS A 144 16.55 -5.09 7.39
N LEU A 145 16.37 -6.39 7.16
CA LEU A 145 15.10 -7.06 7.38
C LEU A 145 14.72 -7.12 8.86
N VAL A 146 15.68 -7.26 9.79
CA VAL A 146 15.42 -7.14 11.24
C VAL A 146 14.88 -5.74 11.55
N ILE A 147 15.51 -4.68 11.03
CA ILE A 147 15.06 -3.30 11.24
C ILE A 147 13.65 -3.11 10.68
N LEU A 148 13.41 -3.49 9.42
CA LEU A 148 12.12 -3.32 8.77
C LEU A 148 11.01 -4.12 9.49
N ALA A 149 11.29 -5.37 9.88
CA ALA A 149 10.33 -6.20 10.59
C ALA A 149 10.03 -5.68 12.00
N SER A 150 11.01 -5.05 12.68
CA SER A 150 10.80 -4.42 13.99
C SER A 150 9.86 -3.21 13.96
N ARG A 151 9.72 -2.55 12.79
CA ARG A 151 8.80 -1.42 12.59
C ARG A 151 7.36 -1.85 12.26
N LEU A 152 7.13 -3.13 12.00
CA LEU A 152 5.81 -3.63 11.59
C LEU A 152 4.86 -3.82 12.77
N GLU A 153 3.60 -3.45 12.56
CA GLU A 153 2.52 -3.88 13.43
C GLU A 153 2.26 -5.39 13.30
N GLU A 154 1.77 -6.04 14.36
CA GLU A 154 1.66 -7.51 14.44
C GLU A 154 0.85 -8.16 13.30
N ARG A 155 -0.07 -7.40 12.69
CA ARG A 155 -0.96 -7.84 11.60
C ARG A 155 -0.63 -7.23 10.24
N SER A 156 0.39 -6.39 10.15
CA SER A 156 0.76 -5.70 8.91
C SER A 156 2.07 -6.24 8.36
N THR A 157 2.16 -6.27 7.03
CA THR A 157 3.43 -6.45 6.30
C THR A 157 3.78 -5.23 5.46
N PHE A 158 2.97 -4.16 5.55
CA PHE A 158 3.20 -2.91 4.83
C PHE A 158 4.36 -2.14 5.46
N ILE A 159 5.29 -1.72 4.62
CA ILE A 159 6.50 -1.00 5.04
C ILE A 159 6.42 0.48 4.69
N ALA A 160 6.11 0.80 3.44
CA ALA A 160 6.14 2.17 2.92
C ALA A 160 5.33 2.29 1.62
N ASP A 161 4.90 3.51 1.28
CA ASP A 161 4.17 3.77 0.02
C ASP A 161 5.04 3.56 -1.23
N TYR A 162 6.35 3.83 -1.12
CA TYR A 162 7.30 3.73 -2.22
C TYR A 162 8.66 3.18 -1.77
N PRO A 163 9.39 2.42 -2.63
CA PRO A 163 10.69 1.86 -2.28
C PRO A 163 11.74 2.88 -1.86
N HIS A 164 11.76 4.05 -2.50
CA HIS A 164 12.73 5.12 -2.23
C HIS A 164 12.42 5.93 -0.96
N GLY A 165 11.27 5.69 -0.31
CA GLY A 165 10.90 6.38 0.93
C GLY A 165 11.49 5.77 2.20
N ILE A 166 12.18 4.62 2.09
CA ILE A 166 12.77 3.95 3.25
C ILE A 166 14.10 4.59 3.60
N SER A 167 14.23 5.02 4.86
CA SER A 167 15.52 5.35 5.47
C SER A 167 15.91 4.28 6.50
N ILE A 168 17.05 3.61 6.29
CA ILE A 168 17.61 2.59 7.19
C ILE A 168 18.97 3.05 7.71
N THR A 169 19.87 3.38 6.79
CA THR A 169 21.23 3.85 7.09
C THR A 169 21.32 5.38 7.14
N GLY A 170 20.28 6.09 6.71
CA GLY A 170 20.31 7.54 6.49
C GLY A 170 21.05 7.95 5.20
N THR A 171 21.59 6.98 4.43
CA THR A 171 22.22 7.23 3.13
C THR A 171 21.33 6.72 2.01
N GLU A 172 20.65 7.62 1.30
CA GLU A 172 19.70 7.29 0.23
C GLU A 172 20.29 6.30 -0.80
N ALA A 173 21.51 6.54 -1.27
CA ALA A 173 22.16 5.66 -2.25
C ALA A 173 22.42 4.23 -1.74
N VAL A 174 22.66 4.06 -0.43
CA VAL A 174 22.86 2.74 0.20
C VAL A 174 21.50 2.07 0.41
N ASP A 175 20.54 2.81 0.94
CA ASP A 175 19.20 2.32 1.23
C ASP A 175 18.50 1.85 -0.07
N ILE A 176 18.58 2.62 -1.16
CA ILE A 176 18.05 2.22 -2.47
C ILE A 176 18.68 0.91 -2.95
N ARG A 177 20.00 0.80 -2.90
CA ARG A 177 20.70 -0.42 -3.34
C ARG A 177 20.27 -1.65 -2.54
N ILE A 178 20.10 -1.51 -1.23
CA ILE A 178 19.65 -2.61 -0.37
C ILE A 178 18.21 -2.99 -0.71
N VAL A 179 17.29 -2.01 -0.80
CA VAL A 179 15.89 -2.26 -1.13
C VAL A 179 15.74 -2.93 -2.50
N GLU A 180 16.47 -2.46 -3.52
CA GLU A 180 16.51 -3.11 -4.83
C GLU A 180 17.04 -4.54 -4.77
N SER A 181 18.05 -4.81 -3.93
CA SER A 181 18.58 -6.16 -3.75
C SER A 181 17.57 -7.10 -3.09
N LEU A 182 16.81 -6.61 -2.10
CA LEU A 182 15.77 -7.36 -1.40
C LEU A 182 14.55 -7.63 -2.29
N LEU A 183 14.20 -6.68 -3.16
CA LEU A 183 13.18 -6.88 -4.20
C LEU A 183 13.59 -7.97 -5.19
N LYS A 184 14.86 -8.01 -5.61
CA LYS A 184 15.38 -9.03 -6.54
C LYS A 184 15.29 -10.46 -6.02
N ILE A 185 15.42 -10.64 -4.70
CA ILE A 185 15.29 -11.96 -4.05
C ILE A 185 13.86 -12.21 -3.51
N ASN A 186 12.90 -11.33 -3.81
CA ASN A 186 11.51 -11.41 -3.33
C ASN A 186 11.36 -11.43 -1.80
N ALA A 187 12.33 -10.92 -1.05
CA ALA A 187 12.20 -10.68 0.40
C ALA A 187 11.29 -9.47 0.65
N LEU A 188 11.40 -8.47 -0.22
CA LEU A 188 10.47 -7.35 -0.33
C LEU A 188 9.67 -7.47 -1.61
N VAL A 189 8.46 -6.92 -1.58
CA VAL A 189 7.54 -6.97 -2.71
C VAL A 189 6.86 -5.63 -2.88
N TYR A 190 6.94 -5.07 -4.09
CA TYR A 190 6.25 -3.83 -4.42
C TYR A 190 4.91 -4.15 -5.08
N PHE A 191 3.83 -3.85 -4.38
CA PHE A 191 2.46 -3.99 -4.84
C PHE A 191 2.04 -2.72 -5.57
N GLU A 192 2.12 -2.74 -6.90
CA GLU A 192 1.43 -1.77 -7.75
C GLU A 192 -0.01 -2.27 -7.99
N THR A 193 -0.99 -1.39 -8.24
CA THR A 193 -2.37 -1.87 -8.49
C THR A 193 -2.73 -1.78 -9.98
N PRO A 194 -2.75 -2.90 -10.73
CA PRO A 194 -3.16 -2.92 -12.13
C PRO A 194 -4.62 -2.50 -12.31
N ARG A 195 -4.97 -2.08 -13.54
CA ARG A 195 -6.34 -1.67 -13.89
C ARG A 195 -7.39 -2.74 -13.59
N ASP A 196 -7.07 -4.00 -13.83
CA ASP A 196 -8.01 -5.11 -13.62
C ASP A 196 -8.30 -5.31 -12.12
N VAL A 197 -7.26 -5.18 -11.28
CA VAL A 197 -7.38 -5.24 -9.82
C VAL A 197 -8.14 -4.03 -9.29
N MET A 198 -7.88 -2.83 -9.82
CA MET A 198 -8.66 -1.63 -9.49
C MET A 198 -10.15 -1.81 -9.84
N THR A 199 -10.45 -2.35 -11.02
CA THR A 199 -11.82 -2.61 -11.46
C THR A 199 -12.51 -3.62 -10.56
N ALA A 200 -11.81 -4.69 -10.19
CA ALA A 200 -12.28 -5.68 -9.23
C ALA A 200 -12.57 -5.05 -7.86
N ARG A 201 -11.68 -4.19 -7.33
CA ARG A 201 -11.89 -3.46 -6.07
C ARG A 201 -13.11 -2.56 -6.09
N VAL A 202 -13.30 -1.80 -7.18
CA VAL A 202 -14.49 -0.96 -7.36
C VAL A 202 -15.76 -1.82 -7.35
N CYS A 203 -15.73 -2.96 -8.05
CA CYS A 203 -16.84 -3.91 -8.07
C CYS A 203 -17.17 -4.44 -6.66
N LEU A 204 -16.17 -4.80 -5.86
CA LEU A 204 -16.37 -5.24 -4.48
C LEU A 204 -16.92 -4.13 -3.58
N SER A 205 -16.41 -2.91 -3.73
CA SER A 205 -16.86 -1.74 -2.97
C SER A 205 -18.33 -1.41 -3.26
N MET A 206 -18.72 -1.35 -4.54
CA MET A 206 -20.09 -1.02 -4.95
C MET A 206 -21.11 -2.08 -4.54
N ASN A 207 -20.69 -3.34 -4.38
CA ASN A 207 -21.57 -4.46 -4.04
C ASN A 207 -21.46 -4.91 -2.57
N ARG A 208 -20.81 -4.13 -1.70
CA ARG A 208 -20.55 -4.49 -0.29
C ARG A 208 -21.82 -4.84 0.49
N ASP A 209 -22.90 -4.11 0.26
CA ASP A 209 -24.18 -4.30 0.95
C ASP A 209 -24.92 -5.57 0.53
N HIS A 210 -24.50 -6.19 -0.58
CA HIS A 210 -25.09 -7.41 -1.13
C HIS A 210 -24.38 -8.68 -0.66
N ALA A 211 -23.35 -8.56 0.19
CA ALA A 211 -22.68 -9.71 0.78
C ALA A 211 -23.62 -10.47 1.73
N ALA A 212 -23.57 -11.81 1.66
CA ALA A 212 -24.53 -12.69 2.34
C ALA A 212 -24.30 -12.78 3.86
N SER A 213 -23.13 -12.39 4.35
CA SER A 213 -22.79 -12.43 5.78
C SER A 213 -21.86 -11.28 6.21
N ASP A 214 -21.84 -10.99 7.51
CA ASP A 214 -20.90 -10.00 8.08
C ASP A 214 -19.44 -10.43 7.94
N VAL A 215 -19.17 -11.73 8.02
CA VAL A 215 -17.85 -12.31 7.75
C VAL A 215 -17.42 -12.02 6.32
N GLU A 216 -18.35 -12.16 5.37
CA GLU A 216 -18.11 -11.85 3.97
C GLU A 216 -17.90 -10.35 3.73
N ARG A 217 -18.63 -9.47 4.44
CA ARG A 217 -18.39 -8.02 4.39
C ARG A 217 -17.02 -7.64 4.94
N ASP A 218 -16.55 -8.28 6.01
CA ASP A 218 -15.23 -8.01 6.58
C ASP A 218 -14.10 -8.52 5.68
N LEU A 219 -14.27 -9.69 5.05
CA LEU A 219 -13.36 -10.21 4.03
C LEU A 219 -13.27 -9.28 2.81
N LEU A 220 -14.41 -8.80 2.29
CA LEU A 220 -14.47 -7.82 1.20
C LEU A 220 -13.78 -6.51 1.55
N ARG A 221 -13.93 -6.07 2.81
CA ARG A 221 -13.25 -4.89 3.30
C ARG A 221 -11.73 -5.08 3.24
N ARG A 222 -11.22 -6.20 3.78
CA ARG A 222 -9.78 -6.48 3.82
C ARG A 222 -9.13 -6.63 2.45
N THR A 223 -9.79 -7.26 1.48
CA THR A 223 -9.24 -7.42 0.11
C THR A 223 -9.27 -6.13 -0.70
N ALA A 224 -10.24 -5.25 -0.44
CA ALA A 224 -10.27 -3.92 -1.05
C ALA A 224 -9.22 -2.96 -0.45
N GLU A 225 -8.74 -3.22 0.76
CA GLU A 225 -7.94 -2.29 1.56
C GLU A 225 -6.42 -2.40 1.40
N LEU A 226 -5.85 -3.38 0.69
CA LEU A 226 -4.39 -3.46 0.50
C LEU A 226 -3.86 -2.22 -0.25
N PRO A 227 -3.19 -1.26 0.41
CA PRO A 227 -2.71 -0.06 -0.26
C PRO A 227 -1.65 -0.40 -1.31
N GLN A 228 -1.50 0.47 -2.30
CA GLN A 228 -0.31 0.43 -3.14
C GLN A 228 0.91 0.69 -2.26
N GLY A 229 1.98 -0.08 -2.45
CA GLY A 229 3.24 0.18 -1.77
C GLY A 229 4.12 -1.04 -1.61
N LEU A 230 5.10 -0.90 -0.73
CA LEU A 230 6.12 -1.89 -0.46
C LEU A 230 5.74 -2.72 0.77
N TYR A 231 5.91 -4.03 0.63
CA TYR A 231 5.57 -5.02 1.64
C TYR A 231 6.75 -5.94 1.92
N LEU A 232 6.84 -6.40 3.16
CA LEU A 232 7.66 -7.55 3.53
C LEU A 232 6.95 -8.82 3.05
N ASN A 233 7.68 -9.75 2.42
CA ASN A 233 7.10 -11.04 2.04
C ASN A 233 6.98 -11.96 3.27
N PRO A 234 5.75 -12.29 3.74
CA PRO A 234 5.59 -13.11 4.93
C PRO A 234 5.63 -14.61 4.64
N PHE A 235 5.73 -15.04 3.38
CA PHE A 235 5.69 -16.44 2.99
C PHE A 235 7.11 -17.01 2.91
N ILE A 236 7.43 -17.90 3.85
CA ILE A 236 8.72 -18.59 3.93
C ILE A 236 8.43 -20.09 4.10
N GLY A 237 9.00 -20.93 3.22
CA GLY A 237 8.86 -22.40 3.30
C GLY A 237 7.41 -22.85 3.50
N ASN A 238 6.52 -22.47 2.58
CA ASN A 238 5.08 -22.75 2.57
C ASN A 238 4.26 -22.20 3.75
N LYS A 239 4.84 -21.36 4.60
CA LYS A 239 4.17 -20.82 5.80
C LYS A 239 4.11 -19.30 5.74
N ARG A 240 2.90 -18.77 6.00
CA ARG A 240 2.72 -17.35 6.29
C ARG A 240 3.08 -17.07 7.73
N LEU A 241 4.12 -16.26 7.96
CA LEU A 241 4.57 -15.87 9.28
C LEU A 241 3.99 -14.51 9.69
N LYS A 242 3.83 -14.31 11.00
CA LYS A 242 3.48 -13.00 11.59
C LYS A 242 4.74 -12.13 11.71
N ALA A 243 4.56 -10.81 11.84
CA ALA A 243 5.67 -9.86 11.97
C ALA A 243 6.67 -10.24 13.08
N SER A 244 6.20 -10.56 14.30
CA SER A 244 7.07 -10.97 15.41
C SER A 244 7.87 -12.24 15.14
N ALA A 245 7.27 -13.20 14.42
CA ALA A 245 7.96 -14.42 14.01
C ALA A 245 9.02 -14.14 12.94
N LEU A 246 8.74 -13.21 12.01
CA LEU A 246 9.70 -12.77 10.99
C LEU A 246 10.90 -12.06 11.62
N THR A 247 10.68 -11.13 12.57
CA THR A 247 11.76 -10.45 13.28
C THR A 247 12.68 -11.44 13.98
N ASN A 248 12.13 -12.38 14.74
CA ASN A 248 12.91 -13.41 15.42
C ASN A 248 13.66 -14.31 14.44
N LEU A 249 13.03 -14.65 13.32
CA LEU A 249 13.64 -15.50 12.31
C LEU A 249 14.83 -14.81 11.63
N PHE A 250 14.70 -13.53 11.24
CA PHE A 250 15.79 -12.76 10.64
C PHE A 250 16.91 -12.52 11.65
N HIS A 251 16.57 -12.26 12.91
CA HIS A 251 17.54 -12.11 13.98
C HIS A 251 18.34 -13.40 14.22
N ASN A 252 17.65 -14.55 14.26
CA ASN A 252 18.31 -15.86 14.40
C ASN A 252 19.21 -16.15 13.19
N LYS A 253 18.75 -15.85 11.97
CA LYS A 253 19.57 -15.98 10.76
C LYS A 253 20.84 -15.13 10.87
N LEU A 254 20.71 -13.88 11.30
CA LEU A 254 21.83 -12.94 11.47
C LEU A 254 22.88 -13.47 12.44
N ILE A 255 22.46 -14.00 13.59
CA ILE A 255 23.37 -14.56 14.60
C ILE A 255 23.99 -15.89 14.14
N SER A 256 23.25 -16.72 13.41
CA SER A 256 23.73 -18.04 12.99
C SER A 256 24.64 -18.01 11.75
N THR A 257 24.65 -16.91 11.00
CA THR A 257 25.35 -16.83 9.71
C THR A 257 26.72 -16.20 9.91
N GLN A 258 27.78 -16.90 9.49
CA GLN A 258 29.13 -16.33 9.43
C GLN A 258 29.23 -15.28 8.32
N ALA A 259 29.90 -14.17 8.60
CA ALA A 259 30.09 -13.09 7.64
C ALA A 259 31.09 -13.50 6.54
N THR A 260 30.69 -13.35 5.28
CA THR A 260 31.60 -13.54 4.14
C THR A 260 32.48 -12.32 3.91
N VAL A 261 33.56 -12.48 3.14
CA VAL A 261 34.42 -11.34 2.72
C VAL A 261 33.63 -10.24 2.01
N GLU A 262 32.58 -10.60 1.27
CA GLU A 262 31.75 -9.61 0.60
C GLU A 262 30.83 -8.88 1.59
N ASP A 263 30.30 -9.59 2.59
CA ASP A 263 29.53 -8.97 3.68
C ASP A 263 30.37 -7.94 4.43
N ILE A 264 31.64 -8.26 4.71
CA ILE A 264 32.57 -7.35 5.39
C ILE A 264 32.75 -6.07 4.58
N LYS A 265 32.93 -6.19 3.25
CA LYS A 265 33.07 -5.03 2.37
C LYS A 265 31.80 -4.19 2.33
N ASP A 266 30.64 -4.81 2.25
CA ASP A 266 29.36 -4.10 2.15
C ASP A 266 28.99 -3.41 3.46
N ILE A 267 29.14 -4.08 4.61
CA ILE A 267 28.95 -3.47 5.93
C ILE A 267 29.96 -2.35 6.18
N SER A 268 31.25 -2.57 5.88
CA SER A 268 32.27 -1.53 6.00
C SER A 268 31.95 -0.31 5.15
N ARG A 269 31.47 -0.51 3.92
CA ARG A 269 31.05 0.58 3.02
C ARG A 269 29.82 1.31 3.56
N ALA A 270 28.84 0.60 4.10
CA ALA A 270 27.65 1.19 4.70
C ALA A 270 28.02 2.06 5.91
N ILE A 271 28.84 1.55 6.84
CA ILE A 271 29.33 2.29 8.00
C ILE A 271 30.14 3.52 7.56
N GLN A 272 31.05 3.37 6.59
CA GLN A 272 31.84 4.49 6.08
C GLN A 272 30.95 5.61 5.51
N ASN A 273 29.88 5.25 4.79
CA ASN A 273 28.93 6.23 4.26
C ASN A 273 28.16 6.95 5.37
N VAL A 274 27.74 6.24 6.43
CA VAL A 274 27.13 6.85 7.62
C VAL A 274 28.09 7.86 8.25
N GLN A 275 29.35 7.48 8.45
CA GLN A 275 30.37 8.35 9.01
C GLN A 275 30.66 9.56 8.12
N PHE A 276 30.73 9.35 6.80
CA PHE A 276 30.90 10.42 5.81
C PHE A 276 29.77 11.44 5.92
N LEU A 277 28.51 11.00 6.02
CA LEU A 277 27.36 11.89 6.17
C LEU A 277 27.43 12.69 7.47
N LYS A 278 27.79 12.05 8.59
CA LYS A 278 28.00 12.75 9.88
C LYS A 278 29.06 13.84 9.76
N LEU A 279 30.20 13.53 9.15
CA LEU A 279 31.27 14.51 8.91
C LEU A 279 30.80 15.65 8.00
N TYR A 280 30.10 15.34 6.91
CA TYR A 280 29.57 16.33 5.99
C TYR A 280 28.52 17.25 6.65
N GLN A 281 27.63 16.70 7.48
CA GLN A 281 26.71 17.49 8.31
C GLN A 281 27.46 18.38 9.32
N SER A 282 28.52 17.86 9.95
CA SER A 282 29.33 18.63 10.89
C SER A 282 30.00 19.86 10.23
N LEU A 283 30.36 19.77 8.95
CA LEU A 283 30.87 20.92 8.19
C LEU A 283 29.84 22.04 8.07
N LYS A 284 28.53 21.73 7.98
CA LYS A 284 27.48 22.76 7.97
C LYS A 284 27.51 23.57 9.26
N SER A 285 27.69 22.90 10.41
CA SER A 285 27.87 23.56 11.72
C SER A 285 29.15 24.41 11.78
N ILE A 286 30.27 23.94 11.22
CA ILE A 286 31.51 24.72 11.13
C ILE A 286 31.34 25.98 10.25
N ARG A 287 30.71 25.83 9.07
CA ARG A 287 30.43 26.96 8.16
C ARG A 287 29.62 28.05 8.89
N ALA A 288 28.58 27.65 9.61
CA ALA A 288 27.73 28.57 10.35
C ALA A 288 28.48 29.23 11.53
N SER A 289 29.19 28.44 12.33
CA SER A 289 29.84 28.91 13.57
C SER A 289 31.00 29.87 13.31
N PHE A 290 31.79 29.62 12.26
CA PHE A 290 32.98 30.40 11.93
C PHE A 290 32.77 31.37 10.76
N GLN A 291 31.57 31.39 10.16
CA GLN A 291 31.22 32.21 9.00
C GLN A 291 32.21 32.05 7.82
N ILE A 292 32.74 30.85 7.63
CA ILE A 292 33.66 30.54 6.53
C ILE A 292 32.91 29.89 5.36
N GLN A 293 33.28 30.28 4.14
CA GLN A 293 32.84 29.61 2.93
C GLN A 293 33.74 28.39 2.68
N ILE A 294 33.14 27.23 2.43
CA ILE A 294 33.84 25.99 2.08
C ILE A 294 33.19 25.47 0.81
N SER A 295 33.96 25.29 -0.26
CA SER A 295 33.45 24.74 -1.52
C SER A 295 33.33 23.22 -1.48
N ASP A 296 32.24 22.70 -2.05
CA ASP A 296 32.02 21.26 -2.23
C ASP A 296 32.84 20.73 -3.42
N THR A 297 34.14 20.64 -3.22
CA THR A 297 35.10 20.17 -4.23
C THR A 297 35.34 18.65 -4.14
N PRO A 298 35.80 18.00 -5.23
CA PRO A 298 36.25 16.61 -5.19
C PRO A 298 37.33 16.37 -4.13
N ALA A 299 38.22 17.35 -3.91
CA ALA A 299 39.25 17.28 -2.88
C ALA A 299 38.66 17.23 -1.46
N LEU A 300 37.61 18.03 -1.18
CA LEU A 300 36.91 17.95 0.10
C LEU A 300 36.24 16.58 0.29
N ARG A 301 35.59 16.06 -0.76
CA ARG A 301 34.96 14.72 -0.70
C ARG A 301 35.99 13.63 -0.41
N ALA A 302 37.13 13.63 -1.11
CA ALA A 302 38.21 12.67 -0.87
C ALA A 302 38.78 12.77 0.55
N LEU A 303 38.94 13.99 1.07
CA LEU A 303 39.37 14.21 2.45
C LEU A 303 38.35 13.65 3.46
N LEU A 304 37.06 13.92 3.27
CA LEU A 304 36.01 13.43 4.15
C LEU A 304 35.87 11.90 4.10
N ASP A 305 36.04 11.31 2.92
CA ASP A 305 36.02 9.85 2.74
C ASP A 305 37.18 9.18 3.50
N HIS A 306 38.39 9.72 3.35
CA HIS A 306 39.56 9.27 4.12
C HIS A 306 39.35 9.41 5.64
N LEU A 307 38.79 10.54 6.08
CA LEU A 307 38.50 10.78 7.49
C LEU A 307 37.42 9.84 8.04
N ALA A 308 36.34 9.62 7.29
CA ALA A 308 35.24 8.72 7.66
C ALA A 308 35.73 7.29 7.88
N LYS A 309 36.72 6.85 7.09
CA LYS A 309 37.32 5.54 7.23
C LYS A 309 38.18 5.42 8.49
N LYS A 310 39.14 6.34 8.67
CA LYS A 310 40.23 6.19 9.65
C LYS A 310 40.00 6.81 11.01
N TYR A 311 39.13 7.81 11.13
CA TYR A 311 39.02 8.60 12.36
C TYR A 311 37.58 8.70 12.86
N PRO A 312 37.38 8.68 14.20
CA PRO A 312 36.09 9.02 14.79
C PRO A 312 35.60 10.43 14.41
N PRO A 313 34.30 10.62 14.12
CA PRO A 313 33.75 11.93 13.79
C PRO A 313 33.97 13.03 14.83
N ASP A 314 33.95 12.71 16.13
CA ASP A 314 34.15 13.69 17.20
C ASP A 314 35.56 14.31 17.19
N LYS A 315 36.58 13.50 16.90
CA LYS A 315 37.99 13.89 16.75
C LYS A 315 38.21 14.67 15.45
N ALA A 316 37.59 14.23 14.35
CA ALA A 316 37.62 14.96 13.09
C ALA A 316 36.95 16.34 13.23
N TYR A 317 35.82 16.42 13.95
CA TYR A 317 35.13 17.67 14.21
C TYR A 317 35.94 18.64 15.08
N PHE A 318 36.67 18.14 16.09
CA PHE A 318 37.63 18.96 16.82
C PHE A 318 38.65 19.58 15.86
N THR A 319 39.19 18.77 14.96
CA THR A 319 40.17 19.21 13.95
C THR A 319 39.58 20.27 13.03
N PHE A 320 38.34 20.07 12.56
CA PHE A 320 37.62 21.05 11.76
C PHE A 320 37.47 22.38 12.50
N ALA A 321 37.08 22.37 13.78
CA ALA A 321 36.94 23.58 14.56
C ALA A 321 38.28 24.30 14.78
N ALA A 322 39.34 23.57 15.09
CA ALA A 322 40.68 24.13 15.28
C ALA A 322 41.19 24.79 13.98
N LYS A 323 41.08 24.07 12.84
CA LYS A 323 41.55 24.57 11.55
C LYS A 323 40.67 25.67 10.98
N ALA A 324 39.36 25.65 11.26
CA ALA A 324 38.47 26.77 10.92
C ALA A 324 38.92 28.05 11.61
N LYS A 325 39.27 28.00 12.89
CA LYS A 325 39.80 29.15 13.64
C LYS A 325 41.09 29.70 13.01
N ASP A 326 42.04 28.81 12.69
CA ASP A 326 43.30 29.19 12.03
C ASP A 326 43.04 29.89 10.68
N VAL A 327 42.12 29.36 9.89
CA VAL A 327 41.75 29.90 8.57
C VAL A 327 41.05 31.25 8.68
N VAL A 328 40.14 31.42 9.65
CA VAL A 328 39.49 32.72 9.91
C VAL A 328 40.53 33.78 10.24
N VAL A 329 41.48 33.47 11.13
CA VAL A 329 42.58 34.38 11.47
C VAL A 329 43.37 34.73 10.22
N TYR A 330 43.80 33.74 9.44
CA TYR A 330 44.55 33.95 8.20
C TYR A 330 43.80 34.82 7.18
N ILE A 331 42.50 34.62 7.01
CA ILE A 331 41.67 35.40 6.08
C ILE A 331 41.54 36.87 6.53
N HIS A 332 41.51 37.13 7.84
CA HIS A 332 41.37 38.48 8.40
C HIS A 332 42.70 39.22 8.54
N THR A 333 43.81 38.52 8.80
CA THR A 333 45.13 39.14 8.95
C THR A 333 45.91 39.24 7.64
N GLY A 334 45.57 38.45 6.62
CA GLY A 334 46.26 38.40 5.33
C GLY A 334 45.50 39.08 4.18
N ASN A 335 46.23 39.55 3.17
CA ASN A 335 45.68 39.93 1.85
C ASN A 335 45.28 38.67 1.05
N ALA A 336 44.38 37.87 1.62
CA ALA A 336 43.96 36.60 1.08
C ALA A 336 43.16 36.79 -0.23
N ASN A 337 43.65 36.18 -1.32
CA ASN A 337 42.97 36.20 -2.62
C ASN A 337 41.52 35.71 -2.46
N ARG A 338 40.54 36.57 -2.82
CA ARG A 338 39.09 36.30 -2.68
C ARG A 338 38.68 34.96 -3.30
N PHE A 339 39.28 34.56 -4.42
CA PHE A 339 38.92 33.32 -5.13
C PHE A 339 39.49 32.05 -4.47
N ALA A 340 40.55 32.17 -3.67
CA ALA A 340 41.16 31.04 -2.98
C ALA A 340 40.56 30.78 -1.57
N LYS A 341 39.81 31.76 -1.03
CA LYS A 341 39.24 31.71 0.33
C LYS A 341 38.43 30.44 0.60
N MET A 342 37.66 29.99 -0.39
CA MET A 342 36.76 28.86 -0.26
C MET A 342 37.48 27.49 -0.18
N ASN A 343 38.78 27.44 -0.52
CA ASN A 343 39.59 26.23 -0.53
C ASN A 343 40.59 26.17 0.63
N PHE A 344 40.82 27.27 1.36
CA PHE A 344 41.81 27.31 2.45
C PHE A 344 41.46 26.35 3.58
N PHE A 345 40.19 26.19 3.90
CA PHE A 345 39.75 25.24 4.92
C PHE A 345 40.14 23.81 4.58
N THR A 346 39.74 23.34 3.40
CA THR A 346 40.04 21.97 2.93
C THR A 346 41.55 21.72 2.92
N LYS A 347 42.33 22.69 2.42
CA LYS A 347 43.79 22.59 2.43
C LYS A 347 44.37 22.52 3.85
N ALA A 348 43.95 23.42 4.74
CA ALA A 348 44.46 23.46 6.11
C ALA A 348 44.18 22.16 6.89
N VAL A 349 43.00 21.57 6.71
CA VAL A 349 42.68 20.27 7.29
C VAL A 349 43.51 19.17 6.64
N SER A 350 43.59 19.13 5.31
CA SER A 350 44.37 18.12 4.59
C SER A 350 45.85 18.13 4.99
N ASP A 351 46.46 19.31 5.07
CA ASP A 351 47.87 19.48 5.46
C ASP A 351 48.11 19.00 6.90
N TYR A 352 47.16 19.27 7.81
CA TYR A 352 47.24 18.80 9.19
C TYR A 352 47.10 17.28 9.31
N ILE A 353 46.16 16.68 8.57
CA ILE A 353 45.98 15.22 8.55
C ILE A 353 47.22 14.53 7.96
N ALA A 354 47.78 15.05 6.88
CA ALA A 354 49.03 14.53 6.34
C ALA A 354 50.20 14.64 7.34
N TYR A 355 50.28 15.77 8.07
CA TYR A 355 51.31 15.97 9.10
C TYR A 355 51.22 14.94 10.24
N ILE A 356 50.02 14.71 10.80
CA ILE A 356 49.87 13.75 11.91
C ILE A 356 50.10 12.31 11.44
N GLU A 357 49.70 11.95 10.22
CA GLU A 357 49.88 10.62 9.67
C GLU A 357 51.35 10.30 9.40
N ASN A 358 52.09 11.27 8.83
CA ASN A 358 53.54 11.15 8.63
C ASN A 358 54.29 10.93 9.94
N LEU A 359 53.81 11.53 11.03
CA LEU A 359 54.39 11.36 12.37
C LEU A 359 53.79 10.18 13.15
N LYS A 360 52.85 9.42 12.56
CA LYS A 360 52.10 8.33 13.21
C LYS A 360 51.46 8.75 14.54
N LEU A 361 50.98 10.00 14.62
CA LEU A 361 50.32 10.54 15.79
C LEU A 361 48.81 10.32 15.71
N PRO A 362 48.15 9.87 16.79
CA PRO A 362 46.70 9.74 16.81
C PRO A 362 46.02 11.10 17.02
N LEU A 363 44.80 11.26 16.48
CA LEU A 363 43.90 12.35 16.89
C LEU A 363 43.41 12.06 18.32
N LYS A 364 43.94 12.79 19.30
CA LYS A 364 43.60 12.59 20.72
C LYS A 364 42.46 13.48 21.21
N LEU A 365 42.34 14.68 20.65
CA LEU A 365 41.42 15.69 21.16
C LEU A 365 40.03 15.50 20.55
N THR A 366 39.02 15.52 21.42
CA THR A 366 37.61 15.43 21.06
C THR A 366 36.94 16.77 21.33
N LYS A 367 35.93 17.10 20.54
CA LYS A 367 34.98 18.17 20.82
C LYS A 367 33.60 17.56 20.92
N ILE A 368 32.70 18.17 21.69
CA ILE A 368 31.28 17.78 21.68
C ILE A 368 30.80 17.84 20.24
N PHE A 369 30.56 16.66 19.67
CA PHE A 369 30.07 16.52 18.31
C PHE A 369 28.61 17.02 18.28
N PRO A 370 28.18 17.75 17.24
CA PRO A 370 26.79 18.17 17.12
C PRO A 370 25.86 16.95 17.24
N GLU A 371 24.73 17.10 17.91
CA GLU A 371 23.74 16.03 17.96
C GLU A 371 23.32 15.67 16.53
N THR A 372 23.63 14.44 16.13
CA THR A 372 23.18 13.83 14.88
C THR A 372 22.20 12.73 15.23
N GLU A 373 21.10 12.68 14.47
CA GLU A 373 20.10 11.62 14.59
C GLU A 373 20.74 10.25 14.40
N ILE A 374 20.58 9.38 15.39
CA ILE A 374 21.04 7.99 15.35
C ILE A 374 20.06 7.23 14.47
N GLN A 375 20.57 6.64 13.38
CA GLN A 375 19.77 5.88 12.44
C GLN A 375 19.52 4.47 12.96
N ASP A 376 18.42 3.83 12.56
CA ASP A 376 18.07 2.48 13.03
C ASP A 376 19.14 1.44 12.71
N PHE A 377 19.85 1.58 11.59
CA PHE A 377 21.02 0.77 11.28
C PHE A 377 22.10 0.89 12.35
N GLU A 378 22.45 2.11 12.71
CA GLU A 378 23.45 2.38 13.73
C GLU A 378 23.02 1.89 15.11
N ALA A 379 21.75 2.11 15.47
CA ALA A 379 21.20 1.66 16.75
C ALA A 379 21.23 0.14 16.88
N LEU A 380 20.71 -0.59 15.88
CA LEU A 380 20.68 -2.05 15.90
C LEU A 380 22.10 -2.65 15.85
N PHE A 381 22.96 -2.15 14.96
CA PHE A 381 24.33 -2.65 14.83
C PHE A 381 25.12 -2.45 16.12
N SER A 382 24.95 -1.29 16.76
CA SER A 382 25.61 -1.00 18.03
C SER A 382 25.13 -1.89 19.17
N HIS A 383 23.82 -2.14 19.22
CA HIS A 383 23.22 -3.02 20.22
C HIS A 383 23.72 -4.46 20.08
N LEU A 384 23.88 -4.96 18.85
CA LEU A 384 24.32 -6.33 18.61
C LEU A 384 25.84 -6.52 18.83
N TYR A 385 26.67 -5.56 18.46
CA TYR A 385 28.11 -5.81 18.30
C TYR A 385 29.04 -4.85 19.03
N LEU A 386 28.55 -3.76 19.61
CA LEU A 386 29.39 -2.69 20.15
C LEU A 386 29.08 -2.38 21.64
N ASP A 387 28.65 -3.36 22.42
CA ASP A 387 28.41 -3.22 23.87
C ASP A 387 27.51 -2.00 24.20
N ASP A 388 26.42 -1.80 23.46
CA ASP A 388 25.49 -0.67 23.59
C ASP A 388 26.12 0.72 23.36
N HIS A 389 27.21 0.82 22.59
CA HIS A 389 27.67 2.11 22.06
C HIS A 389 26.69 2.64 20.99
N TYR A 390 25.55 3.21 21.39
CA TYR A 390 24.51 3.74 20.48
C TYR A 390 24.95 4.83 19.50
N ASN A 391 26.22 5.27 19.53
CA ASN A 391 26.72 6.35 18.70
C ASN A 391 28.09 6.05 18.09
N PHE A 392 28.09 5.85 16.77
CA PHE A 392 29.27 5.70 15.91
C PHE A 392 30.18 6.93 15.91
N SER A 393 29.76 8.09 16.41
CA SER A 393 30.58 9.31 16.41
C SER A 393 31.88 9.22 17.21
N ARG A 394 32.03 8.20 18.07
CA ARG A 394 33.22 7.96 18.88
C ARG A 394 34.17 6.91 18.31
N LEU A 395 33.80 6.23 17.23
CA LEU A 395 34.57 5.14 16.63
C LEU A 395 34.82 5.44 15.16
N SER A 396 35.97 5.03 14.63
CA SER A 396 36.21 5.03 13.18
C SER A 396 35.50 3.86 12.51
N THR A 397 35.37 3.89 11.19
CA THR A 397 34.86 2.73 10.43
C THR A 397 35.72 1.49 10.70
N GLU A 398 37.05 1.64 10.70
CA GLU A 398 37.99 0.55 10.95
C GLU A 398 37.81 -0.03 12.37
N GLU A 399 37.60 0.82 13.38
CA GLU A 399 37.34 0.38 14.77
C GLU A 399 35.99 -0.34 14.90
N ILE A 400 34.93 0.16 14.26
CA ILE A 400 33.60 -0.47 14.28
C ILE A 400 33.66 -1.86 13.64
N VAL A 401 34.26 -1.95 12.44
CA VAL A 401 34.37 -3.21 11.71
C VAL A 401 35.25 -4.20 12.49
N ALA A 402 36.38 -3.76 13.05
CA ALA A 402 37.22 -4.63 13.86
C ALA A 402 36.50 -5.18 15.10
N ARG A 403 35.72 -4.35 15.80
CA ARG A 403 34.90 -4.81 16.94
C ARG A 403 33.83 -5.81 16.52
N TRP A 404 33.14 -5.55 15.41
CA TRP A 404 32.16 -6.47 14.86
C TRP A 404 32.78 -7.83 14.49
N LEU A 405 33.92 -7.84 13.81
CA LEU A 405 34.61 -9.09 13.44
C LEU A 405 35.13 -9.86 14.66
N ASN A 406 35.51 -9.16 15.73
CA ASN A 406 35.94 -9.78 16.98
C ASN A 406 34.78 -10.21 17.88
N SER A 407 33.53 -9.94 17.50
CA SER A 407 32.36 -10.37 18.28
C SER A 407 32.07 -11.85 18.03
N ASP A 408 31.72 -12.56 19.10
CA ASP A 408 31.54 -14.01 19.07
C ASP A 408 30.55 -14.45 17.97
N GLY A 409 30.98 -15.36 17.10
CA GLY A 409 30.13 -15.98 16.08
C GLY A 409 30.01 -15.22 14.76
N VAL A 410 30.68 -14.07 14.58
CA VAL A 410 30.63 -13.30 13.32
C VAL A 410 31.64 -13.80 12.28
N PHE A 411 32.86 -14.14 12.70
CA PHE A 411 33.94 -14.57 11.81
C PHE A 411 34.78 -15.65 12.52
N ASP A 412 34.93 -16.83 11.90
CA ASP A 412 35.89 -17.85 12.33
C ASP A 412 37.15 -17.70 11.46
N ASP A 413 38.33 -17.65 12.10
CA ASP A 413 39.66 -17.56 11.46
C ASP A 413 39.98 -18.73 10.50
#